data_AF-A0A1Q8BAJ1-F1
#
_entry.id   AF-A0A1Q8BAJ1-F1
#
_cell.length_a   1.000
_cell.length_b   1.000
_cell.length_c   1.000
_cell.angle_alpha   90.00
_cell.angle_beta   90.00
_cell.angle_gamma   90.00
#
_symmetry.space_group_name_H-M   'P 1'
#
loop_
_entity.id
_entity.type
_entity.pdbx_description
1 polymer ?
#
loop_
_entity_poly.entity_id
_entity_poly.type
_entity_poly.pdbx_seq_one_letter_code
_entity_poly.pdbx_strand_id
1 'polypeptide(L)'
;MWADGFNGVLPHLEDRAAFAVVSPDPPSVQQKFATGRGWKFKMLSSKGTPFSVDMGYEKKNGMKVPGVSVFKRDKSGKIFRVSKDVFGPGDEYNVVWHFFDLLPGGSKGWEPQFTYRQ
;
A
#
# COMPACT_ATOMS: atom_id res chain seq x y z
N MET A 1 -1.64 7.99 -0.02
CA MET A 1 -3.10 7.94 -0.16
C MET A 1 -3.68 6.59 0.26
N TRP A 2 -3.51 5.49 -0.49
CA TRP A 2 -4.02 4.16 -0.10
C TRP A 2 -3.62 3.77 1.33
N ALA A 3 -2.32 3.87 1.62
CA ALA A 3 -1.78 3.59 2.94
C ALA A 3 -2.34 4.49 4.06
N ASP A 4 -2.87 5.67 3.73
CA ASP A 4 -3.56 6.51 4.72
C ASP A 4 -4.90 5.90 5.13
N GLY A 5 -5.64 5.32 4.17
CA GLY A 5 -6.89 4.60 4.43
C GLY A 5 -6.69 3.37 5.31
N PHE A 6 -5.59 2.64 5.12
CA PHE A 6 -5.26 1.47 5.95
C PHE A 6 -5.11 1.82 7.43
N ASN A 7 -4.71 3.05 7.76
CA ASN A 7 -4.58 3.50 9.13
C ASN A 7 -5.91 3.44 9.90
N GLY A 8 -7.03 3.71 9.22
CA GLY A 8 -8.37 3.67 9.81
C GLY A 8 -8.93 2.27 10.00
N VAL A 9 -8.54 1.31 9.15
CA VAL A 9 -9.03 -0.08 9.19
C VAL A 9 -8.04 -1.06 9.82
N LEU A 10 -6.86 -0.59 10.24
CA LEU A 10 -5.77 -1.44 10.76
C LEU A 10 -6.21 -2.43 11.85
N PRO A 11 -7.00 -2.05 12.88
CA PRO A 11 -7.43 -2.99 13.92
C PRO A 11 -8.24 -4.17 13.36
N HIS A 12 -9.08 -3.93 12.36
CA HIS A 12 -9.87 -4.98 11.71
C HIS A 12 -9.00 -5.93 10.89
N LEU A 13 -7.96 -5.40 10.23
CA LEU A 13 -7.00 -6.22 9.50
C LEU A 13 -6.18 -7.10 10.45
N GLU A 14 -5.63 -6.50 11.50
CA GLU A 14 -4.74 -7.18 12.45
C GLU A 14 -5.45 -8.19 13.35
N ASP A 15 -6.77 -8.05 13.56
CA ASP A 15 -7.59 -9.09 14.20
C ASP A 15 -7.60 -10.40 13.40
N ARG A 16 -7.49 -10.32 12.07
CA ARG A 16 -7.61 -11.49 11.18
C ARG A 16 -6.29 -11.97 10.58
N ALA A 17 -5.34 -11.07 10.35
CA ALA A 17 -4.07 -11.35 9.69
C ALA A 17 -3.00 -10.31 10.06
N ALA A 18 -1.73 -10.74 10.13
CA ALA A 18 -0.62 -9.79 10.26
C ALA A 18 -0.58 -8.85 9.04
N PHE A 19 -0.36 -7.56 9.29
CA PHE A 19 -0.34 -6.52 8.25
C PHE A 19 1.00 -5.78 8.23
N ALA A 20 1.51 -5.50 7.03
CA ALA A 20 2.69 -4.68 6.82
C ALA A 20 2.66 -4.01 5.44
N VAL A 21 3.25 -2.82 5.34
CA VAL A 21 3.47 -2.11 4.08
C VAL A 21 4.94 -2.22 3.69
N VAL A 22 5.18 -2.60 2.44
CA VAL A 22 6.52 -2.79 1.88
C VAL A 22 6.82 -1.73 0.83
N SER A 23 7.99 -1.10 0.88
CA SER A 23 8.49 -0.22 -0.19
C SER A 23 9.99 -0.46 -0.44
N PRO A 24 10.54 -0.05 -1.60
CA PRO A 24 11.97 -0.20 -1.89
C PRO A 24 12.85 0.84 -1.18
N ASP A 25 12.27 1.73 -0.36
CA ASP A 25 12.99 2.80 0.31
C ASP A 25 13.78 2.29 1.52
N PRO A 26 14.91 2.92 1.89
CA PRO A 26 15.61 2.62 3.13
C PRO A 26 14.70 2.78 4.36
N PRO A 27 14.89 1.98 5.43
CA PRO A 27 14.08 2.08 6.65
C PRO A 27 13.97 3.50 7.23
N SER A 28 15.04 4.29 7.19
CA SER A 28 15.03 5.68 7.67
C SER A 28 14.10 6.60 6.87
N VAL A 29 14.01 6.40 5.55
CA VAL A 29 13.10 7.14 4.67
C VAL A 29 11.65 6.71 4.93
N GLN A 30 11.41 5.40 5.03
CA GLN A 30 10.09 4.85 5.35
C GLN A 30 9.58 5.36 6.70
N GLN A 31 10.43 5.35 7.73
CA GLN A 31 10.07 5.81 9.07
C GLN A 31 9.71 7.30 9.07
N LYS A 32 10.51 8.14 8.40
CA LYS A 32 10.22 9.58 8.26
C LYS A 32 8.87 9.80 7.57
N PHE A 33 8.60 9.08 6.49
CA PHE A 33 7.35 9.22 5.73
C PHE A 33 6.13 8.73 6.53
N ALA A 34 6.22 7.53 7.11
CA ALA A 34 5.15 6.95 7.92
C ALA A 34 4.82 7.84 9.14
N THR A 35 5.83 8.37 9.82
CA THR A 35 5.65 9.30 10.95
C THR A 35 4.97 10.59 10.48
N GLY A 36 5.41 11.18 9.36
CA GLY A 36 4.80 12.39 8.80
C GLY A 36 3.34 12.20 8.36
N ARG A 37 2.93 10.97 8.05
CA ARG A 37 1.53 10.61 7.72
C ARG A 37 0.74 10.05 8.91
N GLY A 38 1.36 9.88 10.08
CA GLY A 38 0.72 9.28 11.26
C GLY A 38 0.31 7.82 11.08
N TRP A 39 1.02 7.08 10.22
CA TRP A 39 0.77 5.66 9.97
C TRP A 39 1.18 4.79 11.16
N LYS A 40 0.33 3.83 11.52
CA LYS A 40 0.48 2.98 12.71
C LYS A 40 0.88 1.53 12.43
N PHE A 41 0.95 1.14 11.16
CA PHE A 41 1.28 -0.23 10.74
C PHE A 41 2.79 -0.46 10.57
N LYS A 42 3.18 -1.73 10.55
CA LYS A 42 4.57 -2.15 10.31
C LYS A 42 5.02 -1.76 8.91
N MET A 43 6.18 -1.13 8.83
CA MET A 43 6.88 -0.82 7.58
C MET A 43 8.03 -1.80 7.37
N LEU A 44 8.18 -2.32 6.16
CA LEU A 44 9.28 -3.20 5.77
C LEU A 44 9.96 -2.67 4.51
N SER A 45 11.29 -2.72 4.49
CA SER A 45 12.07 -2.33 3.31
C SER A 45 12.36 -3.54 2.44
N SER A 46 12.06 -3.45 1.15
CA SER A 46 12.52 -4.41 0.15
C SER A 46 13.82 -3.97 -0.53
N LYS A 47 14.50 -2.94 -0.01
CA LYS A 47 15.73 -2.40 -0.62
C LYS A 47 16.78 -3.50 -0.74
N GLY A 48 17.35 -3.65 -1.93
CA GLY A 48 18.38 -4.65 -2.22
C GLY A 48 17.85 -6.09 -2.35
N THR A 49 16.53 -6.28 -2.43
CA THR A 49 15.89 -7.58 -2.65
C THR A 49 15.08 -7.58 -3.95
N PRO A 50 14.86 -8.74 -4.59
CA PRO A 50 14.01 -8.83 -5.77
C PRO A 50 12.50 -8.79 -5.43
N PHE A 51 12.12 -8.65 -4.15
CA PHE A 51 10.74 -8.86 -3.69
C PHE A 51 9.69 -8.09 -4.50
N SER A 52 9.91 -6.80 -4.78
CA SER A 52 8.94 -6.00 -5.56
C SER A 52 8.80 -6.50 -7.02
N VAL A 53 9.89 -7.00 -7.61
CA VAL A 53 9.90 -7.60 -8.95
C VAL A 53 9.19 -8.96 -8.92
N ASP A 54 9.56 -9.83 -7.98
CA ASP A 54 8.98 -11.17 -7.82
C ASP A 54 7.47 -11.11 -7.54
N MET A 55 7.02 -10.08 -6.82
CA MET A 55 5.60 -9.87 -6.54
C MET A 55 4.85 -9.17 -7.68
N GLY A 56 5.56 -8.65 -8.68
CA GLY A 56 4.99 -7.97 -9.85
C GLY A 56 4.58 -6.52 -9.62
N TYR A 57 5.09 -5.90 -8.55
CA TYR A 57 4.91 -4.48 -8.21
C TYR A 57 6.01 -3.57 -8.76
N GLU A 58 6.97 -4.17 -9.46
CA GLU A 58 7.95 -3.48 -10.26
C GLU A 58 8.08 -4.19 -11.60
N LYS A 59 7.85 -3.44 -12.68
CA LYS A 59 7.99 -3.94 -14.05
C LYS A 59 9.45 -3.86 -14.49
N LYS A 60 9.81 -4.60 -15.56
CA LYS A 60 11.18 -4.62 -16.12
C LYS A 60 11.71 -3.24 -16.54
N ASN A 61 10.81 -2.30 -16.85
CA ASN A 61 11.16 -0.92 -17.20
C ASN A 61 11.25 0.00 -15.96
N GLY A 62 11.24 -0.55 -14.74
CA GLY A 62 11.31 0.21 -13.49
C GLY A 62 9.97 0.82 -13.03
N MET A 63 8.90 0.68 -13.82
CA MET A 63 7.58 1.19 -13.44
C MET A 63 7.09 0.48 -12.17
N LYS A 64 6.76 1.28 -11.15
CA LYS A 64 6.18 0.80 -9.89
C LYS A 64 4.67 0.66 -10.06
N VAL A 65 4.13 -0.45 -9.58
CA VAL A 65 2.70 -0.76 -9.60
C VAL A 65 2.30 -1.08 -8.16
N PRO A 66 1.65 -0.16 -7.43
CA PRO A 66 1.23 -0.43 -6.07
C PRO A 66 0.17 -1.55 -6.04
N GLY A 67 0.05 -2.23 -4.91
CA GLY A 67 -0.91 -3.33 -4.75
C GLY A 67 -0.75 -4.06 -3.42
N VAL A 68 -1.44 -5.19 -3.30
CA VAL A 68 -1.47 -6.01 -2.08
C VAL A 68 -1.26 -7.48 -2.40
N SER A 69 -0.50 -8.17 -1.56
CA SER A 69 -0.33 -9.63 -1.61
C SER A 69 -0.77 -10.24 -0.30
N VAL A 70 -1.50 -11.36 -0.39
CA VAL A 70 -1.84 -12.15 0.78
C VAL A 70 -0.99 -13.41 0.79
N PHE A 71 -0.42 -13.70 1.96
CA PHE A 71 0.41 -14.88 2.18
C PHE A 71 -0.23 -15.79 3.22
N LYS A 72 -0.09 -17.09 3.02
CA LYS A 72 -0.48 -18.13 3.98
C LYS A 72 0.74 -18.98 4.32
N ARG A 73 0.93 -19.23 5.62
CA ARG A 73 1.88 -20.22 6.12
C ARG A 73 1.15 -21.53 6.39
N ASP A 74 1.64 -22.64 5.87
CA ASP A 74 1.08 -23.96 6.15
C ASP A 74 1.64 -24.57 7.45
N LYS A 75 1.19 -25.79 7.78
CA LYS A 75 1.62 -26.52 8.98
C LYS A 75 3.10 -26.92 8.96
N SER A 76 3.70 -27.06 7.76
CA SER A 76 5.13 -27.35 7.60
C SER A 76 6.00 -26.10 7.73
N GLY A 77 5.37 -24.92 7.77
CA GLY A 77 6.03 -23.63 7.84
C GLY A 77 6.31 -23.01 6.48
N LYS A 78 5.91 -23.64 5.37
CA LYS A 78 6.06 -23.11 4.01
C LYS A 78 5.09 -21.96 3.77
N ILE A 79 5.57 -20.91 3.12
CA ILE A 79 4.80 -19.71 2.79
C ILE A 79 4.39 -19.75 1.32
N PHE A 80 3.11 -19.48 1.08
CA PHE A 80 2.53 -19.37 -0.25
C PHE A 80 1.86 -18.01 -0.41
N ARG A 81 2.04 -17.38 -1.57
CA ARG A 81 1.19 -16.26 -1.98
C ARG A 81 -0.12 -16.82 -2.48
N VAL A 82 -1.22 -16.46 -1.82
CA VAL A 82 -2.55 -17.04 -2.09
C VAL A 82 -3.43 -16.11 -2.93
N SER A 83 -3.20 -14.80 -2.87
CA SER A 83 -3.88 -13.83 -3.72
C SER A 83 -3.05 -12.56 -3.86
N LYS A 84 -3.41 -11.75 -4.86
CA LYS A 84 -2.88 -10.41 -5.05
C LYS A 84 -3.89 -9.51 -5.73
N ASP A 85 -3.68 -8.22 -5.56
CA ASP A 85 -4.34 -7.18 -6.35
C ASP A 85 -3.39 -6.00 -6.63
N VAL A 86 -3.81 -5.08 -7.49
CA VAL A 86 -3.13 -3.81 -7.80
C VAL A 86 -3.99 -2.62 -7.36
N PHE A 87 -3.34 -1.51 -7.06
CA PHE A 87 -4.01 -0.27 -6.68
C PHE A 87 -3.97 0.76 -7.82
N GLY A 88 -5.05 1.50 -7.99
CA GLY A 88 -5.23 2.55 -8.99
C GLY A 88 -6.52 3.34 -8.78
N PRO A 89 -6.64 4.54 -9.37
CA PRO A 89 -7.86 5.35 -9.24
C PRO A 89 -9.14 4.56 -9.53
N GLY A 90 -10.13 4.71 -8.65
CA GLY A 90 -11.42 4.01 -8.73
C GLY A 90 -11.43 2.58 -8.16
N ASP A 91 -10.33 2.08 -7.60
CA ASP A 91 -10.35 0.79 -6.87
C ASP A 91 -11.11 0.85 -5.53
N GLU A 92 -11.46 -0.32 -5.01
CA GLU A 92 -12.18 -0.47 -3.75
C GLU A 92 -11.31 -0.30 -2.50
N TYR A 93 -10.01 -0.06 -2.68
CA TYR A 93 -9.05 0.14 -1.59
C TYR A 93 -8.84 1.62 -1.28
N ASN A 94 -9.48 2.53 -2.02
CA ASN A 94 -9.43 3.96 -1.76
C ASN A 94 -10.73 4.70 -2.04
N VAL A 95 -11.50 4.95 -0.98
CA VAL A 95 -12.79 5.63 -1.05
C VAL A 95 -12.71 7.09 -1.53
N VAL A 96 -11.54 7.73 -1.50
CA VAL A 96 -11.41 9.16 -1.87
C VAL A 96 -11.85 9.40 -3.32
N TRP A 97 -11.52 8.48 -4.23
CA TRP A 97 -11.94 8.61 -5.63
C TRP A 97 -13.45 8.54 -5.80
N HIS A 98 -14.13 7.65 -5.07
CA HIS A 98 -15.59 7.56 -5.08
C HIS A 98 -16.26 8.85 -4.59
N PHE A 99 -15.64 9.56 -3.64
CA PHE A 99 -16.11 10.89 -3.23
C PHE A 99 -15.84 11.96 -4.30
N PHE A 100 -14.70 11.89 -4.99
CA PHE A 100 -14.41 12.83 -6.08
C PHE A 100 -15.37 12.69 -7.25
N ASP A 101 -15.85 11.49 -7.55
CA ASP A 101 -16.85 11.26 -8.61
C ASP A 101 -18.18 11.97 -8.33
N LEU A 102 -18.50 12.25 -7.06
CA LEU A 102 -19.69 13.02 -6.66
C LEU A 102 -19.52 14.53 -6.81
N LEU A 103 -18.29 15.03 -7.00
CA LEU A 103 -18.03 16.47 -7.12
C LEU A 103 -18.42 16.97 -8.53
N PRO A 104 -18.94 18.21 -8.67
CA PRO A 104 -19.12 18.83 -9.97
C PRO A 104 -17.80 18.92 -10.77
N GLY A 105 -17.67 18.02 -11.74
CA GLY A 105 -16.50 17.87 -12.60
C GLY A 105 -15.50 16.79 -12.18
N GLY A 106 -15.85 15.91 -11.25
CA GLY A 106 -15.06 14.75 -10.86
C GLY A 106 -13.73 15.11 -10.21
N SER A 107 -12.74 14.23 -10.36
CA SER A 107 -11.40 14.43 -9.81
C SER A 107 -10.58 15.53 -10.47
N LYS A 108 -10.94 15.99 -11.68
CA LYS A 108 -10.22 17.02 -12.46
C LYS A 108 -8.69 16.82 -12.53
N GLY A 109 -8.24 15.58 -12.67
CA GLY A 109 -6.82 15.24 -12.75
C GLY A 109 -6.05 15.45 -11.44
N TRP A 110 -6.76 15.51 -10.31
CA TRP A 110 -6.14 15.54 -9.00
C TRP A 110 -5.27 14.31 -8.77
N GLU A 111 -4.15 14.50 -8.07
CA GLU A 111 -3.25 13.42 -7.67
C GLU A 111 -2.90 13.57 -6.17
N PRO A 112 -2.58 12.46 -5.47
CA PRO A 112 -2.25 12.51 -4.07
C PRO A 112 -0.95 13.29 -3.83
N GLN A 113 -0.96 14.08 -2.76
CA GLN A 113 0.16 14.96 -2.40
C GLN A 113 0.98 14.33 -1.28
N PHE A 114 2.29 14.58 -1.26
CA PHE A 114 3.13 14.16 -0.13
C PHE A 114 2.75 14.87 1.17
N THR A 115 2.31 16.13 1.08
CA THR A 115 1.83 16.93 2.21
C THR A 115 0.56 17.66 1.79
N TYR A 116 -0.44 17.70 2.67
CA TYR A 116 -1.67 18.45 2.47
C TYR A 116 -1.63 19.71 3.34
N ARG A 117 -2.12 20.84 2.82
CA ARG A 117 -2.28 22.05 3.63
C ARG A 117 -3.42 21.82 4.63
N GLN A 118 -3.13 22.04 5.91
CA GLN A 118 -4.11 22.09 6.99
C GLN A 118 -4.63 23.51 7.16
#